data_AF-A0A3B0VL18-F1
#
_entry.id   AF-A0A3B0VL18-F1
#
_cell.length_a   1.000
_cell.length_b   1.000
_cell.length_c   1.000
_cell.angle_alpha   90.00
_cell.angle_beta   90.00
_cell.angle_gamma   90.00
#
_symmetry.space_group_name_H-M   'P 1'
#
loop_
_entity.id
_entity.type
_entity.pdbx_description
1 polymer ?
#
loop_
_entity_poly.entity_id
_entity_poly.type
_entity_poly.pdbx_seq_one_letter_code
_entity_poly.pdbx_strand_id
1 'polypeptide(L)'
;MEAYEYTSLDAAGKQQKGIIQADNEKQARQQLRNRDLVPIQVSQVIERQQHNQTPNSPSSVHNQRTQRVKLKKNELPLLIRQLATLVQAGLPIDDALKTLIEQGESKNSERILSTIH
;
A
#
# COMPACT_ATOMS: atom_id res chain seq x y z
N MET A 1 0.17 15.70 -17.16
CA MET A 1 1.51 15.11 -16.98
C MET A 1 1.59 14.42 -15.64
N GLU A 2 1.66 13.10 -15.67
CA GLU A 2 1.80 12.25 -14.50
C GLU A 2 3.17 11.56 -14.56
N ALA A 3 3.73 11.23 -13.39
CA ALA A 3 4.96 10.45 -13.32
C ALA A 3 4.64 8.96 -13.39
N TYR A 4 5.34 8.22 -14.23
CA TYR A 4 5.26 6.77 -14.36
C TYR A 4 6.62 6.16 -14.01
N GLU A 5 6.66 5.27 -13.04
CA GLU A 5 7.83 4.44 -12.80
C GLU A 5 7.82 3.31 -13.82
N TYR A 6 8.97 3.07 -14.44
CA TYR A 6 9.14 1.99 -15.40
C TYR A 6 10.31 1.09 -15.02
N THR A 7 10.14 -0.19 -15.34
CA THR A 7 11.23 -1.15 -15.47
C THR A 7 11.28 -1.57 -16.93
N SER A 8 12.39 -1.33 -17.61
CA SER A 8 12.61 -1.70 -18.99
C SER A 8 13.87 -2.55 -19.15
N LEU A 9 13.92 -3.31 -20.24
CA LEU A 9 15.09 -4.07 -20.66
C LEU A 9 15.77 -3.32 -21.80
N ASP A 10 17.07 -3.13 -21.68
CA ASP A 10 17.92 -2.70 -22.80
C ASP A 10 18.13 -3.87 -23.78
N ALA A 11 18.52 -3.59 -25.03
CA ALA A 11 18.82 -4.59 -26.05
C ALA A 11 19.92 -5.59 -25.59
N ALA A 12 20.78 -5.17 -24.66
CA ALA A 12 21.79 -6.00 -23.99
C ALA A 12 21.27 -6.85 -22.82
N GLY A 13 19.95 -6.89 -22.58
CA GLY A 13 19.34 -7.67 -21.50
C GLY A 13 19.43 -7.05 -20.10
N LYS A 14 19.97 -5.84 -19.98
CA LYS A 14 20.11 -5.15 -18.69
C LYS A 14 18.79 -4.49 -18.30
N GLN A 15 18.35 -4.76 -17.06
CA GLN A 15 17.17 -4.10 -16.50
C GLN A 15 17.53 -2.68 -16.06
N GLN A 16 16.74 -1.71 -16.51
CA GLN A 16 16.84 -0.31 -16.13
C GLN A 16 15.54 0.12 -15.48
N LYS A 17 15.65 0.84 -14.35
CA LYS A 17 14.52 1.42 -13.64
C LYS A 17 14.63 2.93 -13.66
N GLY A 18 13.52 3.60 -13.86
CA GLY A 18 13.49 5.06 -13.90
C GLY A 18 12.08 5.60 -13.82
N ILE A 19 11.98 6.93 -13.83
CA ILE A 19 10.71 7.65 -13.84
C ILE A 19 10.60 8.35 -15.20
N ILE A 20 9.44 8.26 -15.83
CA ILE A 20 9.11 8.94 -17.09
C ILE A 20 7.82 9.72 -16.92
N GLN A 21 7.76 10.91 -17.50
CA GLN A 21 6.55 11.73 -17.46
C GLN A 21 5.74 11.48 -18.73
N ALA A 22 4.49 11.07 -18.57
CA ALA A 22 3.57 10.83 -19.66
C ALA A 22 2.15 11.23 -19.25
N ASP A 23 1.27 11.41 -20.22
CA ASP A 23 -0.14 11.70 -19.97
C ASP A 23 -1.00 10.42 -19.94
N ASN A 24 -0.43 9.28 -20.36
CA ASN A 24 -1.08 7.97 -20.31
C ASN A 24 -0.05 6.82 -20.29
N GLU A 25 -0.38 5.67 -19.69
CA GLU A 25 0.44 4.45 -19.69
C GLU A 25 0.85 4.00 -21.10
N LYS A 26 -0.07 4.12 -22.08
CA LYS A 26 0.23 3.80 -23.50
C LYS A 26 1.33 4.69 -24.06
N GLN A 27 1.31 5.98 -23.70
CA GLN A 27 2.31 6.96 -24.13
C GLN A 27 3.65 6.71 -23.44
N ALA A 28 3.66 6.37 -22.15
CA ALA A 28 4.87 5.96 -21.44
C ALA A 28 5.54 4.73 -22.09
N ARG A 29 4.76 3.69 -22.43
CA ARG A 29 5.28 2.50 -23.15
C ARG A 29 5.80 2.84 -24.54
N GLN A 30 5.20 3.81 -25.23
CA GLN A 30 5.67 4.25 -26.54
C GLN A 30 6.98 5.03 -26.42
N GLN A 31 7.11 5.91 -25.44
CA GLN A 31 8.35 6.64 -25.17
C GLN A 31 9.51 5.71 -24.79
N LEU A 32 9.24 4.62 -24.05
CA LEU A 32 10.24 3.60 -23.75
C LEU A 32 10.68 2.85 -25.00
N ARG A 33 9.74 2.44 -25.86
CA ARG A 33 10.07 1.81 -27.15
C ARG A 33 10.84 2.73 -28.09
N ASN A 34 10.52 4.02 -28.12
CA ASN A 34 11.27 5.01 -28.90
C ASN A 34 12.71 5.23 -28.39
N ARG A 35 13.03 4.75 -27.18
CA ARG A 35 14.37 4.77 -26.57
C ARG A 35 15.11 3.44 -26.74
N ASP A 36 14.62 2.55 -27.61
CA ASP A 36 15.11 1.17 -27.78
C ASP A 36 15.03 0.31 -26.50
N LEU A 37 14.19 0.73 -25.55
CA LEU A 37 13.96 0.02 -24.31
C LEU A 37 12.67 -0.80 -24.39
N VAL A 38 12.74 -2.08 -24.05
CA VAL A 38 11.57 -2.96 -24.01
C VAL A 38 10.89 -2.80 -22.64
N PRO A 39 9.66 -2.24 -22.56
CA PRO A 39 8.99 -2.04 -21.29
C PRO A 39 8.53 -3.38 -20.70
N ILE A 40 9.06 -3.74 -19.52
CA ILE A 40 8.62 -4.93 -18.76
C ILE A 40 7.45 -4.54 -17.86
N GLN A 41 7.56 -3.39 -17.18
CA GLN A 41 6.55 -2.90 -16.26
C GLN A 41 6.49 -1.36 -16.34
N VAL A 42 5.29 -0.81 -16.42
CA VAL A 42 5.01 0.62 -16.35
C VAL A 42 3.93 0.81 -15.30
N SER A 43 4.15 1.68 -14.31
CA SER A 43 3.22 1.90 -13.20
C SER A 43 3.13 3.39 -12.89
N GLN A 44 1.90 3.91 -12.79
CA GLN A 44 1.67 5.31 -12.48
C GLN A 44 2.10 5.59 -11.03
N VAL A 45 3.01 6.54 -10.86
CA VAL A 45 3.38 7.08 -9.54
C VAL A 45 2.25 8.03 -9.15
N ILE A 46 1.28 7.51 -8.40
CA ILE A 46 0.37 8.37 -7.65
C ILE A 46 1.22 9.00 -6.55
N GLU A 47 1.46 10.31 -6.61
CA GLU A 47 2.19 11.07 -5.59
C GLU A 47 1.59 10.82 -4.21
N ARG A 48 2.09 9.80 -3.51
CA ARG A 48 2.11 9.77 -2.06
C ARG A 48 3.52 10.15 -1.68
N GLN A 49 3.69 11.44 -1.42
CA GLN A 49 4.82 11.96 -0.67
C GLN A 49 5.05 11.03 0.53
N GLN A 50 6.15 10.27 0.52
CA GLN A 50 6.97 9.94 1.68
C GLN A 50 8.09 8.96 1.32
N HIS A 51 9.29 9.52 1.36
CA HIS A 51 10.43 9.00 2.12
C HIS A 51 11.03 7.65 1.70
N ASN A 52 12.15 7.77 0.99
CA ASN A 52 13.42 7.09 1.26
C ASN A 52 13.34 5.58 1.58
N GLN A 53 13.71 4.73 0.62
CA GLN A 53 14.33 3.41 0.90
C GLN A 53 14.89 2.76 -0.37
N THR A 54 16.23 2.78 -0.43
CA THR A 54 17.19 1.72 -0.85
C THR A 54 16.83 0.70 -1.96
N PRO A 55 17.75 0.44 -2.93
CA PRO A 55 17.56 -0.57 -3.95
C PRO A 55 18.05 -1.93 -3.44
N ASN A 56 17.14 -2.82 -3.04
CA ASN A 56 17.44 -4.26 -3.04
C ASN A 56 16.15 -5.11 -3.04
N SER A 57 15.72 -5.46 -4.27
CA SER A 57 15.08 -6.74 -4.62
C SER A 57 13.70 -7.08 -4.00
N PRO A 58 13.01 -8.15 -4.45
CA PRO A 58 12.03 -8.06 -5.53
C PRO A 58 10.62 -8.49 -5.07
N SER A 59 9.57 -7.78 -5.49
CA SER A 59 8.23 -8.36 -5.71
C SER A 59 7.24 -7.23 -6.01
N SER A 60 7.00 -6.98 -7.30
CA SER A 60 5.77 -6.31 -7.71
C SER A 60 4.95 -7.31 -8.52
N VAL A 61 4.47 -8.34 -7.82
CA VAL A 61 3.38 -9.16 -8.32
C VAL A 61 2.13 -8.30 -8.18
N HIS A 62 1.68 -7.82 -9.33
CA HIS A 62 0.30 -7.58 -9.68
C HIS A 62 -0.68 -8.10 -8.63
N ASN A 63 -1.18 -7.20 -7.78
CA ASN A 63 -2.29 -7.50 -6.89
C ASN A 63 -3.14 -6.25 -6.79
N GLN A 64 -4.18 -6.20 -7.60
CA GLN A 64 -5.46 -5.53 -7.29
C GLN A 64 -6.12 -6.20 -6.07
N ARG A 65 -5.37 -6.39 -4.99
CA ARG A 65 -5.80 -7.16 -3.84
C ARG A 65 -5.85 -6.21 -2.68
N THR A 66 -7.08 -5.82 -2.34
CA THR A 66 -7.54 -5.44 -1.00
C THR A 66 -6.40 -4.88 -0.18
N GLN A 67 -6.23 -3.56 -0.21
CA GLN A 67 -5.22 -2.83 0.55
C GLN A 67 -5.19 -3.39 1.98
N ARG A 68 -4.30 -4.37 2.22
CA ARG A 68 -4.34 -5.18 3.44
C ARG A 68 -4.00 -4.18 4.53
N VAL A 69 -5.00 -3.83 5.32
CA VAL A 69 -4.85 -2.90 6.42
C VAL A 69 -3.89 -3.56 7.39
N LYS A 70 -2.62 -3.16 7.33
CA LYS A 70 -1.56 -3.66 8.21
C LYS A 70 -1.64 -2.85 9.50
N LEU A 71 -1.95 -3.51 10.60
CA LEU A 71 -1.77 -2.96 11.94
C LEU A 71 -0.27 -2.87 12.25
N LYS A 72 0.14 -1.86 13.00
CA LYS A 72 1.50 -1.85 13.55
C LYS A 72 1.62 -2.97 14.58
N LYS A 73 2.84 -3.52 14.75
CA LYS A 73 3.10 -4.66 15.65
C LYS A 73 2.56 -4.49 17.08
N ASN A 74 2.48 -3.25 17.57
CA ASN A 74 2.06 -2.93 18.93
C ASN A 74 0.57 -2.56 19.07
N GLU A 75 -0.14 -2.32 17.95
CA GLU A 75 -1.55 -1.88 17.98
C GLU A 75 -2.50 -3.04 18.30
N LEU A 76 -2.23 -4.23 17.75
CA LEU A 76 -3.07 -5.41 17.97
C LEU A 76 -3.07 -5.91 19.43
N PRO A 77 -1.91 -6.04 20.12
CA PRO A 77 -1.91 -6.41 21.54
C PRO A 77 -2.62 -5.40 22.45
N LEU A 78 -2.51 -4.10 22.12
CA LEU A 78 -3.18 -3.04 22.88
C LEU A 78 -4.70 -3.14 22.75
N LEU A 79 -5.19 -3.33 21.52
CA LEU A 79 -6.61 -3.54 21.23
C LEU A 79 -7.20 -4.74 21.97
N ILE A 80 -6.49 -5.88 21.94
CA ILE A 80 -6.93 -7.10 22.63
C ILE A 80 -7.02 -6.87 24.14
N ARG A 81 -6.06 -6.13 24.73
CA ARG A 81 -6.09 -5.81 26.15
C ARG A 81 -7.27 -4.91 26.52
N GLN A 82 -7.54 -3.88 25.72
CA GLN A 82 -8.68 -2.98 25.94
C GLN A 82 -10.00 -3.75 25.83
N LEU A 83 -10.16 -4.58 24.80
CA LEU A 83 -11.34 -5.45 24.64
C LEU A 83 -11.50 -6.40 25.83
N ALA A 84 -10.43 -7.08 26.25
CA ALA A 84 -10.47 -7.98 27.40
C ALA A 84 -10.88 -7.26 28.69
N THR A 85 -10.44 -6.01 28.87
CA THR A 85 -10.76 -5.20 30.06
C THR A 85 -12.25 -4.84 30.07
N LEU A 86 -12.80 -4.42 28.92
CA LEU A 86 -14.22 -4.09 28.78
C LEU A 86 -15.13 -5.31 28.99
N VAL A 87 -14.75 -6.45 28.41
CA VAL A 87 -15.49 -7.72 28.60
C VAL A 87 -15.42 -8.17 30.05
N GLN A 88 -14.26 -8.06 30.70
CA GLN A 88 -14.10 -8.40 32.11
C GLN A 88 -14.86 -7.47 33.05
N ALA A 89 -15.07 -6.21 32.65
CA ALA A 89 -15.94 -5.26 33.34
C ALA A 89 -17.44 -5.55 33.14
N GLY A 90 -17.80 -6.57 32.36
CA GLY A 90 -19.18 -6.96 32.09
C GLY A 90 -19.87 -6.10 31.02
N LEU A 91 -19.12 -5.32 30.26
CA LEU A 91 -19.69 -4.53 29.17
C LEU A 91 -20.14 -5.48 28.04
N PRO A 92 -21.37 -5.31 27.49
CA PRO A 92 -21.80 -6.06 26.32
C PRO A 92 -20.79 -5.93 25.18
N ILE A 93 -20.57 -7.02 24.44
CA ILE A 93 -19.56 -7.05 23.37
C ILE A 93 -19.85 -6.00 22.29
N ASP A 94 -21.12 -5.71 22.01
CA ASP A 94 -21.52 -4.68 21.04
C ASP A 94 -21.05 -3.28 21.48
N ASP A 95 -21.27 -2.93 22.75
CA ASP A 95 -20.83 -1.64 23.31
C ASP A 95 -19.31 -1.57 23.46
N ALA A 96 -18.67 -2.70 23.78
CA ALA A 96 -17.21 -2.80 23.83
C ALA A 96 -16.57 -2.59 22.44
N LEU A 97 -17.17 -3.11 21.37
CA LEU A 97 -16.68 -2.90 20.01
C LEU A 97 -16.88 -1.46 19.55
N LYS A 98 -18.05 -0.85 19.83
CA LYS A 98 -18.31 0.57 19.53
C LYS A 98 -17.32 1.49 20.22
N THR A 99 -17.10 1.30 21.52
CA THR A 99 -16.13 2.09 22.28
C THR A 99 -14.70 1.92 21.75
N LEU A 100 -14.31 0.73 21.30
CA LEU A 100 -13.00 0.52 20.66
C LEU A 100 -12.87 1.17 19.28
N ILE A 101 -13.95 1.26 18.51
CA ILE A 101 -13.97 1.99 17.23
C ILE A 101 -13.77 3.49 17.50
N GLU A 102 -14.50 4.05 18.46
CA GLU A 102 -14.42 5.47 18.84
C GLU A 102 -13.06 5.86 19.45
N GLN A 103 -12.47 4.96 20.26
CA GLN A 103 -11.18 5.18 20.93
C GLN A 103 -9.96 4.81 20.06
N GLY A 104 -10.17 4.28 18.86
CA GLY A 104 -9.09 3.82 17.98
C GLY A 104 -8.22 4.97 17.47
N GLU A 105 -7.01 5.13 18.01
CA GLU A 105 -6.07 6.18 17.58
C GLU A 105 -5.60 6.03 16.13
N SER A 106 -5.70 4.83 15.56
CA SER A 106 -5.21 4.53 14.22
C SER A 106 -6.35 4.32 13.23
N LYS A 107 -6.33 5.04 12.11
CA LYS A 107 -7.27 4.86 10.98
C LYS A 107 -7.33 3.43 10.45
N ASN A 108 -6.27 2.65 10.68
CA ASN A 108 -6.20 1.24 10.31
C ASN A 108 -6.95 0.33 11.30
N SER A 109 -6.86 0.58 12.61
CA SER A 109 -7.64 -0.16 13.61
C SER A 109 -9.13 0.13 13.49
N GLU A 110 -9.50 1.40 13.33
CA GLU A 110 -10.88 1.83 13.11
C GLU A 110 -11.51 1.10 11.91
N ARG A 111 -10.80 1.06 10.77
CA ARG A 111 -11.26 0.35 9.56
C ARG A 111 -11.45 -1.14 9.75
N ILE A 112 -10.60 -1.80 10.53
CA ILE A 112 -10.72 -3.23 10.78
C ILE A 112 -11.93 -3.49 11.69
N LEU A 113 -12.09 -2.71 12.75
CA LEU A 113 -13.19 -2.86 13.68
C LEU A 113 -14.54 -2.50 13.04
N SER A 114 -14.60 -1.47 12.20
CA SER A 114 -15.79 -1.09 11.44
C SER A 114 -16.19 -2.11 10.37
N THR A 115 -15.31 -3.05 10.04
CA THR A 115 -15.64 -4.17 9.13
C THR A 115 -16.26 -5.35 9.89
N ILE A 116 -16.03 -5.41 11.21
CA ILE A 116 -16.52 -6.48 12.09
C ILE A 116 -17.90 -6.11 12.67
N HIS A 117 -18.14 -4.83 12.94
CA HIS A 117 -19.45 -4.30 13.35
C HIS A 117 -20.45 -4.28 12.20
#